data_AF-A0A962X402-F1
#
_entry.id   AF-A0A962X402-F1
#
_cell.length_a   1.000
_cell.length_b   1.000
_cell.length_c   1.000
_cell.angle_alpha   90.00
_cell.angle_beta   90.00
_cell.angle_gamma   90.00
#
_symmetry.space_group_name_H-M   'P 1'
#
loop_
_entity.id
_entity.type
_entity.pdbx_description
1 polymer ?
#
loop_
_entity_poly.entity_id
_entity_poly.type
_entity_poly.pdbx_seq_one_letter_code
_entity_poly.pdbx_strand_id
1 'polypeptide(L)'
;MSKQQNEWRNPTQARLEADIAYFEARLALLRRQPASCYHEAQVRAYRELEALLSDRLSRLGKREQEALEGYPGQIEVEEIPAESMLGEAGGSEIEGMESASD
;
A
#
# COMPACT_ATOMS: atom_id res chain seq x y z
N MET A 1 28.16 -7.24 -10.71
CA MET A 1 26.80 -7.19 -11.31
C MET A 1 26.41 -5.74 -11.49
N SER A 2 25.80 -5.38 -12.62
CA SER A 2 25.29 -4.02 -12.82
C SER A 2 24.03 -3.80 -11.97
N LYS A 3 23.71 -2.55 -11.62
CA LYS A 3 22.50 -2.20 -10.85
C LYS A 3 21.23 -2.77 -11.50
N GLN A 4 21.13 -2.67 -12.83
CA GLN A 4 20.02 -3.21 -13.60
C GLN A 4 19.87 -4.73 -13.50
N GLN A 5 20.99 -5.49 -13.48
CA GLN A 5 20.93 -6.95 -13.31
C GLN A 5 20.41 -7.34 -11.92
N ASN A 6 20.70 -6.54 -10.90
CA ASN A 6 20.17 -6.79 -9.56
C ASN A 6 18.67 -6.49 -9.47
N GLU A 7 18.21 -5.40 -10.08
CA GLU A 7 16.78 -5.03 -10.13
C GLU A 7 15.95 -6.10 -10.87
N TRP A 8 16.48 -6.70 -11.93
CA TRP A 8 15.78 -7.78 -12.64
C TRP A 8 15.75 -9.10 -11.85
N ARG A 9 16.81 -9.39 -11.09
CA ARG A 9 16.85 -10.57 -10.23
C ARG A 9 15.97 -10.43 -9.01
N ASN A 10 15.88 -9.23 -8.42
CA ASN A 10 15.15 -8.93 -7.20
C ASN A 10 14.24 -7.71 -7.42
N PRO A 11 13.15 -7.87 -8.19
CA PRO A 11 12.19 -6.78 -8.40
C PRO A 11 11.48 -6.46 -7.08
N THR A 12 11.20 -5.18 -6.87
CA THR A 12 10.38 -4.72 -5.74
C THR A 12 8.92 -5.11 -5.94
N GLN A 13 8.15 -5.17 -4.86
CA GLN A 13 6.71 -5.42 -4.91
C GLN A 13 5.99 -4.48 -5.89
N ALA A 14 6.22 -3.17 -5.74
CA ALA A 14 5.64 -2.16 -6.61
C ALA A 14 5.97 -2.37 -8.10
N ARG A 15 7.16 -2.91 -8.42
CA ARG A 15 7.52 -3.18 -9.80
C ARG A 15 6.74 -4.38 -10.36
N LEU A 16 6.59 -5.43 -9.57
CA LEU A 16 5.78 -6.60 -9.94
C LEU A 16 4.32 -6.21 -10.16
N GLU A 17 3.74 -5.40 -9.27
CA GLU A 17 2.37 -4.89 -9.40
C GLU A 17 2.19 -4.04 -10.66
N ALA A 18 3.14 -3.15 -10.96
CA ALA A 18 3.11 -2.35 -12.18
C ALA A 18 3.18 -3.21 -13.45
N ASP A 19 4.05 -4.23 -13.46
CA ASP A 19 4.17 -5.14 -14.60
C ASP A 19 2.89 -5.99 -14.77
N ILE A 20 2.26 -6.46 -13.69
CA ILE A 20 0.96 -7.17 -13.72
C ILE A 20 -0.13 -6.26 -14.31
N ALA A 21 -0.29 -5.04 -13.78
CA ALA A 21 -1.29 -4.09 -14.25
C ALA A 21 -1.11 -3.76 -15.74
N TYR A 22 0.13 -3.68 -16.22
CA TYR A 22 0.42 -3.53 -17.64
C TYR A 22 -0.11 -4.70 -18.48
N PHE A 23 0.12 -5.94 -18.06
CA PHE A 23 -0.38 -7.11 -18.79
C PHE A 23 -1.89 -7.23 -18.76
N GLU A 24 -2.54 -6.93 -17.62
CA GLU A 24 -4.00 -6.85 -17.52
C GLU A 24 -4.59 -5.84 -18.50
N ALA A 25 -4.04 -4.63 -18.53
CA ALA A 25 -4.46 -3.58 -19.47
C ALA A 25 -4.26 -4.03 -20.93
N ARG A 26 -3.12 -4.67 -21.23
CA ARG A 26 -2.82 -5.15 -22.58
C ARG A 26 -3.78 -6.25 -23.03
N LEU A 27 -4.11 -7.19 -22.15
CA LEU A 27 -5.11 -8.22 -22.40
C LEU A 27 -6.50 -7.63 -22.62
N ALA A 28 -6.88 -6.60 -21.86
CA ALA A 28 -8.15 -5.89 -22.03
C ALA A 28 -8.26 -5.22 -23.41
N LEU A 29 -7.16 -4.64 -23.91
CA LEU A 29 -7.09 -4.05 -25.25
C LEU A 29 -7.18 -5.10 -26.36
N LEU A 30 -6.52 -6.24 -26.17
CA LEU A 30 -6.50 -7.33 -27.14
C LEU A 30 -7.90 -7.92 -27.38
N ARG A 31 -8.77 -7.97 -26.37
CA ARG A 31 -10.16 -8.47 -26.51
C ARG A 31 -10.98 -7.79 -27.61
N ARG A 32 -10.59 -6.58 -28.05
CA ARG A 32 -11.29 -5.81 -29.09
C ARG A 32 -10.67 -5.95 -30.48
N GLN A 33 -9.61 -6.74 -30.62
CA GLN A 33 -8.88 -6.91 -31.89
C GLN A 33 -9.37 -8.14 -32.67
N PRO A 34 -9.32 -8.11 -34.01
CA PRO A 34 -9.65 -9.26 -34.83
C PRO A 34 -8.67 -10.42 -34.57
N ALA A 35 -9.21 -11.64 -34.55
CA ALA A 35 -8.42 -12.83 -34.31
C ALA A 35 -7.38 -13.03 -35.42
N SER A 36 -6.15 -13.28 -35.01
CA SER A 36 -5.02 -13.67 -35.86
C SER A 36 -4.08 -14.57 -35.06
N CYS A 37 -3.25 -15.34 -35.76
CA CYS A 37 -2.21 -16.16 -35.11
C CYS A 37 -1.31 -15.32 -34.18
N TYR A 38 -0.98 -14.10 -34.60
CA TYR A 38 -0.21 -13.16 -33.79
C TYR A 38 -0.97 -12.70 -32.54
N HIS A 39 -2.25 -12.40 -32.68
CA HIS A 39 -3.12 -12.03 -31.56
C HIS A 39 -3.22 -13.16 -30.53
N GLU A 40 -3.45 -14.41 -30.96
CA GLU A 40 -3.50 -15.55 -30.07
C GLU A 40 -2.17 -15.78 -29.33
N ALA A 41 -1.04 -15.65 -30.04
CA ALA A 41 0.28 -15.75 -29.44
C ALA A 41 0.50 -14.66 -28.37
N GLN A 42 0.09 -13.42 -28.64
CA GLN A 42 0.16 -12.32 -27.67
C GLN A 42 -0.70 -12.60 -26.43
N VAL A 43 -1.94 -13.04 -26.61
CA VAL A 43 -2.83 -13.37 -25.49
C VAL A 43 -2.22 -14.46 -24.62
N ARG A 44 -1.70 -15.54 -25.22
CA ARG A 44 -1.03 -16.62 -24.47
C ARG A 44 0.19 -16.10 -23.71
N ALA A 45 1.04 -15.32 -24.37
CA ALA A 45 2.25 -14.79 -23.75
C ALA A 45 1.92 -13.87 -22.55
N TYR A 46 0.98 -12.94 -22.71
CA TYR A 46 0.63 -12.02 -21.63
C TYR A 46 -0.07 -12.72 -20.47
N ARG A 47 -0.89 -13.76 -20.72
CA ARG A 47 -1.49 -14.58 -19.66
C ARG A 47 -0.44 -15.35 -18.86
N GLU A 48 0.53 -15.94 -19.55
CA GLU A 48 1.61 -16.66 -18.87
C GLU A 48 2.46 -15.72 -18.01
N LEU A 49 2.80 -14.54 -18.55
CA LEU A 49 3.57 -13.53 -17.82
C LEU A 49 2.80 -12.97 -16.60
N GLU A 50 1.51 -12.66 -16.75
CA GLU A 50 0.63 -12.25 -15.66
C GLU A 50 0.61 -13.31 -14.54
N ALA A 51 0.44 -14.60 -14.89
CA ALA A 51 0.40 -15.69 -13.93
C ALA A 51 1.74 -15.87 -13.18
N LEU A 52 2.86 -15.86 -13.89
CA LEU A 52 4.20 -16.01 -13.31
C LEU A 52 4.53 -14.86 -12.36
N LEU A 53 4.20 -13.63 -12.73
CA LEU A 53 4.43 -12.46 -11.89
C LEU A 53 3.51 -12.45 -10.67
N SER A 54 2.25 -12.87 -10.82
CA SER A 54 1.29 -12.99 -9.71
C SER A 54 1.71 -14.05 -8.68
N ASP A 55 2.19 -15.21 -9.14
CA ASP A 55 2.76 -16.24 -8.25
C ASP A 55 3.99 -15.70 -7.51
N ARG A 56 4.88 -15.00 -8.23
CA ARG A 56 6.06 -14.38 -7.62
C ARG A 56 5.70 -13.32 -6.57
N LEU A 57 4.73 -12.46 -6.86
CA LEU A 57 4.23 -11.44 -5.95
C LEU A 57 3.62 -12.09 -4.70
N SER A 58 2.82 -13.13 -4.87
CA SER A 58 2.20 -13.88 -3.77
C SER A 58 3.24 -14.52 -2.84
N ARG A 59 4.34 -15.05 -3.39
CA ARG A 59 5.46 -15.59 -2.61
C ARG A 59 6.25 -14.51 -1.88
N LEU A 60 6.37 -13.32 -2.47
CA LEU A 60 7.03 -12.19 -1.84
C LEU A 60 6.23 -11.69 -0.63
N GLY A 61 4.91 -11.54 -0.76
CA GLY A 61 4.03 -11.17 0.34
C GLY A 61 4.05 -12.17 1.50
N LYS A 62 4.08 -13.48 1.21
CA LYS A 62 4.22 -14.52 2.26
C LYS A 62 5.55 -14.41 3.02
N ARG A 63 6.65 -14.14 2.32
CA ARG A 63 7.95 -13.93 2.96
C ARG A 63 7.99 -12.69 3.85
N GLU A 64 7.36 -11.59 3.41
CA GLU A 64 7.27 -10.39 4.22
C GLU A 64 6.43 -10.63 5.48
N GLN A 65 5.34 -11.39 5.36
CA GLN A 65 4.52 -11.76 6.51
C GLN A 65 5.26 -12.67 7.51
N GLU A 66 5.97 -13.69 7.03
CA GLU A 66 6.80 -14.57 7.87
C GLU A 66 7.96 -13.80 8.55
N ALA A 67 8.55 -12.81 7.87
CA ALA A 67 9.58 -11.95 8.45
C ALA A 67 9.03 -11.03 9.56
N LEU A 68 7.76 -10.64 9.48
CA LEU A 68 7.08 -9.84 10.49
C LEU A 68 6.64 -10.69 11.70
N GLU A 69 6.16 -11.91 11.45
CA GLU A 69 5.75 -12.87 12.50
C GLU A 69 6.93 -13.48 13.27
N GLY A 70 8.16 -13.38 12.75
CA GLY A 70 9.40 -13.83 13.40
C GLY A 70 9.92 -12.97 14.56
N TYR A 71 9.23 -11.87 14.92
CA TYR A 71 9.56 -11.06 16.09
C TYR A 71 8.64 -11.37 17.28
N PRO A 72 9.09 -12.14 18.30
CA PRO A 72 8.46 -12.11 19.62
C PRO A 72 8.91 -10.81 20.33
N GLY A 73 8.34 -9.68 19.91
CA GLY A 73 8.55 -8.38 20.51
C GLY A 73 7.29 -7.92 21.22
N GLN A 74 7.31 -7.93 22.54
CA GLN A 74 6.25 -7.48 23.43
C GLN A 74 5.77 -6.07 23.03
N ILE A 75 4.56 -5.97 22.49
CA ILE A 75 3.83 -4.69 22.49
C ILE A 75 3.13 -4.67 23.84
N GLU A 76 3.86 -4.24 24.87
CA GLU A 76 3.20 -3.69 26.06
C GLU A 76 2.55 -2.39 25.60
N VAL A 77 1.26 -2.47 25.31
CA VAL A 77 0.41 -1.30 25.18
C VAL A 77 0.33 -0.72 26.59
N GLU A 78 1.21 0.22 26.90
CA GLU A 78 1.07 1.03 28.11
C GLU A 78 -0.20 1.86 27.91
N GLU A 79 -1.31 1.39 28.48
CA GLU A 79 -2.58 2.11 28.51
C GLU A 79 -2.34 3.49 29.11
N ILE A 80 -2.45 4.54 28.32
CA ILE A 80 -2.45 5.92 28.81
C ILE A 80 -3.71 6.08 29.67
N PRO A 81 -3.60 6.28 31.00
CA PRO A 81 -4.78 6.43 31.85
C PRO A 81 -5.52 7.72 31.47
N ALA A 82 -6.84 7.61 31.30
CA ALA A 82 -7.73 8.72 30.93
C ALA A 82 -7.76 9.87 31.97
N GLU A 83 -7.08 9.71 33.10
CA GLU A 83 -7.11 10.66 34.22
C GLU A 83 -6.23 11.91 34.01
N SER A 84 -5.42 11.97 32.94
CA SER A 84 -4.57 13.14 32.65
C SER A 84 -5.27 14.32 31.94
N MET A 85 -6.57 14.21 31.64
CA MET A 85 -7.33 15.24 30.90
C MET A 85 -8.15 16.21 31.76
N LEU A 86 -8.12 16.12 33.10
CA LEU A 86 -8.84 17.05 33.98
C LEU A 86 -7.86 17.96 34.73
N GLY A 87 -7.43 19.02 34.02
CA GLY A 87 -6.82 20.20 34.63
C GLY A 87 -7.85 21.30 34.79
N GLU A 88 -8.34 21.50 36.01
CA GLU A 88 -9.17 22.64 36.39
C GLU A 88 -8.38 23.96 36.37
N ALA A 89 -8.99 24.99 35.81
CA ALA A 89 -8.85 26.41 36.21
C ALA A 89 -9.96 27.15 35.45
N GLY A 90 -10.91 27.84 36.06
CA GLY A 90 -10.87 28.60 37.29
C GLY A 90 -11.63 29.87 36.98
N GLY A 91 -12.79 30.05 37.62
CA GLY A 91 -13.63 31.21 37.42
C GLY A 91 -12.88 32.51 37.74
N SER A 92 -13.14 33.53 36.95
CA SER A 92 -13.02 34.91 37.40
C SER A 92 -14.20 35.69 36.83
N GLU A 93 -15.10 36.03 37.73
CA GLU A 93 -16.11 37.07 37.57
C GLU A 93 -15.39 38.37 37.21
N ILE A 94 -15.85 39.06 36.18
CA ILE A 94 -15.61 40.50 36.06
C ILE A 94 -16.97 41.18 36.03
N GLU A 95 -17.23 41.89 37.13
CA GLU A 95 -18.34 42.78 37.38
C GLU A 95 -18.47 43.84 36.27
N GLY A 96 -19.69 44.36 36.17
CA GLY A 96 -20.05 45.39 35.21
C GLY A 96 -19.23 46.66 35.35
N MET A 97 -19.10 47.36 34.22
CA MET A 97 -18.95 48.80 34.26
C MET A 97 -19.73 49.41 33.11
N GLU A 98 -20.77 50.12 33.52
CA GLU A 98 -21.55 51.07 32.74
C GLU A 98 -20.61 52.14 32.16
N SER A 99 -20.86 52.62 30.94
CA SER A 99 -21.05 54.05 30.66
C SER A 99 -21.09 54.37 29.15
N ALA A 100 -22.17 55.08 28.81
CA ALA A 100 -22.27 56.27 27.96
C ALA A 100 -21.96 56.17 26.45
N SER A 101 -23.05 56.34 25.70
CA SER A 101 -23.15 56.98 24.40
C SER A 101 -22.47 58.35 24.34
N ASP A 102 -21.90 58.69 23.19
CA ASP A 102 -22.20 59.91 22.43
C ASP A 102 -22.05 59.62 20.93
#